data_AF-X0TH57-F1
#
_entry.id   AF-X0TH57-F1
#
_cell.length_a   1.000
_cell.length_b   1.000
_cell.length_c   1.000
_cell.angle_alpha   90.00
_cell.angle_beta   90.00
_cell.angle_gamma   90.00
#
_symmetry.space_group_name_H-M   'P 1'
#
loop_
_entity.id
_entity.type
_entity.pdbx_description
1 polymer ?
#
loop_
_entity_poly.entity_id
_entity_poly.type
_entity_poly.pdbx_seq_one_letter_code
_entity_poly.pdbx_strand_id
1 'polypeptide(L)' 'MCESAIEVCKNLIKDNVPTFGICLGNQILGLAAGGSKYKLKYGHRGGNKTVIDPISKRCYITSQNHGFCVKDFEKNGFKE' A
#
# COMPACT_ATOMS: atom_id res chain seq x y z
N MET A 1 7.41 -3.13 11.87
CA MET A 1 7.66 -3.18 10.41
C MET A 1 9.07 -2.62 10.22
N CYS A 2 9.83 -3.07 9.23
CA CYS A 2 11.25 -2.76 9.12
C CYS A 2 11.47 -1.25 8.89
N GLU A 3 12.00 -0.54 9.89
CA GLU A 3 12.20 0.92 9.82
C GLU A 3 13.21 1.32 8.74
N SER A 4 14.28 0.52 8.57
CA SER A 4 15.26 0.75 7.51
C SER A 4 14.66 0.65 6.11
N ALA A 5 13.73 -0.28 5.87
CA ALA A 5 13.04 -0.39 4.58
C ALA A 5 12.13 0.83 4.30
N ILE A 6 11.45 1.35 5.33
CA ILE A 6 10.63 2.56 5.21
C ILE A 6 11.52 3.77 4.87
N GLU A 7 12.67 3.90 5.52
CA GLU A 7 13.61 5.00 5.26
C GLU A 7 14.20 4.95 3.85
N VAL A 8 14.56 3.77 3.36
CA VAL A 8 14.99 3.60 1.95
C VAL A 8 13.86 4.02 1.00
N CYS A 9 12.63 3.57 1.23
CA CYS A 9 11.49 3.97 0.41
C CYS A 9 11.22 5.48 0.44
N LYS A 10 11.41 6.15 1.58
CA LYS A 10 11.30 7.62 1.67
C LYS A 10 12.31 8.32 0.76
N ASN A 11 13.55 7.86 0.76
CA ASN A 11 14.59 8.41 -0.11
C ASN A 11 14.27 8.17 -1.58
N LEU A 12 13.82 6.97 -1.95
CA LEU A 12 13.39 6.68 -3.33
C LEU A 12 12.26 7.59 -3.81
N ILE A 13 11.26 7.87 -2.95
CA ILE A 13 10.17 8.80 -3.24
C ILE A 13 10.73 10.23 -3.40
N LYS A 14 11.60 10.68 -2.49
CA LYS A 14 12.22 12.01 -2.53
C LYS A 14 13.04 12.23 -3.80
N ASP A 15 13.75 11.20 -4.25
CA ASP A 15 14.61 11.24 -5.43
C ASP A 15 13.85 11.00 -6.75
N ASN A 16 12.52 10.89 -6.70
CA ASN A 16 11.64 10.61 -7.84
C ASN A 16 12.02 9.33 -8.62
N VAL A 17 12.55 8.32 -7.92
CA VAL A 17 12.86 7.02 -8.52
C VAL A 17 11.56 6.23 -8.70
N PRO A 18 11.22 5.79 -9.92
CA PRO A 18 10.02 4.97 -10.13
C PRO A 18 10.04 3.71 -9.26
N THR A 19 9.06 3.59 -8.36
CA THR A 19 9.02 2.53 -7.35
C THR A 19 7.62 1.91 -7.30
N PHE A 20 7.55 0.58 -7.29
CA PHE A 20 6.28 -0.16 -7.23
C PHE A 20 6.31 -1.20 -6.12
N GLY A 21 5.30 -1.18 -5.25
CA GLY A 21 5.23 -2.04 -4.07
C GLY A 21 4.05 -3.02 -4.13
N ILE A 22 4.31 -4.29 -3.86
CA ILE A 22 3.29 -5.36 -3.85
C ILE A 22 3.10 -5.89 -2.43
N CYS A 23 1.86 -6.03 -1.98
CA CYS A 23 1.49 -6.54 -0.65
C CYS A 23 2.22 -5.79 0.49
N LEU A 24 3.22 -6.40 1.12
CA LEU A 24 4.04 -5.73 2.14
C LEU A 24 4.77 -4.51 1.57
N GLY A 25 5.21 -4.56 0.31
CA GLY A 25 5.82 -3.42 -0.38
C GLY A 25 4.87 -2.23 -0.48
N ASN A 26 3.57 -2.47 -0.77
CA ASN A 26 2.55 -1.42 -0.76
C ASN A 26 2.41 -0.76 0.62
N GLN A 27 2.49 -1.56 1.69
CA GLN A 27 2.41 -1.04 3.05
C GLN A 27 3.65 -0.21 3.42
N ILE A 28 4.85 -0.67 3.07
CA ILE A 28 6.10 0.07 3.32
C ILE A 28 6.08 1.40 2.56
N LEU A 29 5.67 1.40 1.28
CA LEU A 29 5.52 2.63 0.51
C LEU A 29 4.47 3.57 1.10
N GLY A 30 3.31 3.03 1.52
CA GLY A 30 2.28 3.83 2.16
C GLY A 30 2.77 4.51 3.45
N LEU A 31 3.55 3.81 4.27
CA LEU A 31 4.19 4.40 5.46
C LEU A 31 5.27 5.42 5.11
N ALA A 32 6.07 5.15 4.08
CA ALA A 32 7.08 6.10 3.59
C ALA A 32 6.43 7.39 3.06
N ALA A 33 5.24 7.29 2.48
CA ALA A 33 4.43 8.41 2.00
C ALA A 33 3.61 9.12 3.12
N GLY A 34 3.86 8.80 4.39
CA GLY A 34 3.20 9.46 5.53
C GLY A 34 1.85 8.87 5.94
N GLY A 35 1.51 7.66 5.47
CA GLY A 35 0.34 6.93 5.95
C GLY A 35 0.60 6.18 7.27
N SER A 36 -0.47 5.68 7.89
CA SER A 36 -0.43 4.82 9.07
C SER A 36 -0.95 3.41 8.75
N LYS A 37 -0.42 2.40 9.43
CA LYS A 37 -0.86 1.01 9.28
C LYS A 37 -1.90 0.63 10.34
N TYR A 38 -2.84 -0.23 9.96
CA TYR A 38 -3.77 -0.85 10.90
C TYR A 38 -3.97 -2.33 10.60
N LYS A 39 -4.30 -3.11 11.63
CA LYS A 39 -4.55 -4.55 11.52
C LYS A 39 -6.02 -4.80 11.17
N LEU A 40 -6.25 -5.60 10.14
CA LEU A 40 -7.59 -6.08 9.81
C LEU A 40 -8.02 -7.15 10.83
N LYS A 41 -9.32 -7.20 11.16
CA LYS A 41 -9.88 -8.20 12.08
C LYS A 41 -9.61 -9.64 11.61
N TYR A 42 -9.84 -9.89 10.31
CA TYR A 42 -9.67 -11.21 9.69
C TYR A 42 -8.67 -11.23 8.53
N GLY A 43 -8.24 -10.07 8.01
CA GLY A 43 -7.37 -9.98 6.84
C GLY A 43 -8.06 -10.38 5.53
N HIS A 44 -7.33 -10.24 4.42
CA HIS A 44 -7.73 -10.74 3.11
C HIS A 44 -6.81 -11.88 2.70
N ARG A 45 -7.36 -13.11 2.66
CA ARG A 45 -6.66 -14.34 2.27
C ARG A 45 -7.53 -15.12 1.29
N GLY A 46 -7.11 -15.23 0.05
CA GLY A 46 -7.84 -15.99 -0.97
C GLY A 46 -7.62 -15.47 -2.39
N GLY A 47 -7.89 -16.33 -3.37
CA GLY A 47 -7.74 -16.07 -4.81
C GLY A 47 -8.96 -15.43 -5.48
N ASN A 48 -9.99 -15.06 -4.72
CA ASN A 48 -11.28 -14.60 -5.22
C ASN A 48 -11.64 -13.18 -4.75
N LYS A 49 -10.65 -12.36 -4.38
CA LYS A 49 -10.90 -11.01 -3.87
C LYS A 49 -11.04 -10.02 -5.03
N THR A 50 -12.18 -9.35 -5.10
CA THR A 50 -12.47 -8.34 -6.12
C THR A 50 -11.79 -7.01 -5.78
N VAL A 51 -11.10 -6.43 -6.76
CA VAL A 51 -10.53 -5.07 -6.70
C VAL A 51 -11.07 -4.27 -7.88
N ILE A 52 -11.48 -3.03 -7.62
CA ILE A 52 -12.00 -2.11 -8.64
C ILE A 52 -10.94 -1.07 -8.92
N ASP A 53 -10.60 -0.88 -10.20
CA ASP A 53 -9.81 0.27 -10.63
C ASP A 53 -10.71 1.52 -10.62
N PRO A 54 -10.42 2.55 -9.80
CA PRO A 54 -11.26 3.73 -9.69
C PRO A 54 -11.30 4.57 -10.98
N ILE A 55 -10.29 4.48 -11.85
CA ILE A 55 -10.21 5.24 -13.11
C ILE A 55 -11.04 4.54 -14.19
N SER A 56 -10.72 3.29 -14.53
CA SER A 56 -11.39 2.56 -15.62
C SER A 56 -12.72 1.93 -15.23
N LYS A 57 -13.03 1.85 -13.93
CA LYS A 57 -14.18 1.13 -13.35
C LYS A 57 -14.19 -0.37 -13.64
N ARG A 58 -13.09 -0.94 -14.13
CA ARG A 58 -12.95 -2.39 -14.33
C ARG A 58 -12.79 -3.10 -12.98
N CYS A 59 -13.38 -4.29 -12.90
CA CYS A 59 -13.24 -5.18 -11.75
C CYS A 59 -12.26 -6.32 -12.10
N TYR A 60 -11.38 -6.64 -11.16
CA TYR A 60 -10.40 -7.71 -11.28
C TYR A 60 -10.54 -8.68 -10.11
N ILE A 61 -10.48 -9.98 -10.40
CA ILE A 61 -10.34 -11.01 -9.37
C ILE A 61 -8.85 -11.15 -9.05
N THR A 62 -8.48 -11.01 -7.78
CA THR A 62 -7.08 -10.95 -7.33
C THR A 62 -6.79 -11.97 -6.23
N SER A 63 -5.54 -12.42 -6.20
CA SER A 63 -4.99 -13.14 -5.05
C SER A 63 -4.53 -12.15 -3.99
N GLN A 64 -5.06 -12.30 -2.78
CA GLN A 64 -4.71 -11.47 -1.63
C GLN A 64 -4.24 -12.36 -0.48
N ASN A 65 -3.20 -11.91 0.22
CA ASN A 65 -2.72 -12.54 1.45
C ASN A 65 -2.10 -11.48 2.37
N HIS A 66 -2.93 -10.60 2.94
CA HIS A 66 -2.48 -9.55 3.85
C HIS A 66 -3.42 -9.38 5.05
N GLY A 67 -2.82 -9.11 6.22
CA GLY A 67 -3.54 -8.84 7.47
C GLY A 67 -3.52 -7.37 7.89
N PHE A 68 -2.84 -6.51 7.13
CA PHE A 68 -2.66 -5.10 7.42
C PHE A 68 -3.01 -4.26 6.19
N CYS A 69 -3.47 -3.05 6.45
CA CYS A 69 -3.73 -2.02 5.44
C CYS A 69 -3.10 -0.70 5.87
N VAL A 70 -3.03 0.25 4.94
CA VAL A 70 -2.59 1.62 5.17
C VAL A 70 -3.78 2.58 5.06
N LYS A 71 -3.78 3.65 5.85
CA LYS A 71 -4.79 4.72 5.88
C LYS A 71 -4.19 6.02 6.43
N ASP A 72 -4.99 7.07 6.55
CA ASP A 72 -4.63 8.33 7.22
C ASP A 72 -3.36 8.98 6.63
N PHE A 73 -3.31 9.14 5.30
CA PHE A 73 -2.22 9.88 4.66
C PHE A 73 -2.27 11.36 5.05
N GLU A 74 -1.11 11.95 5.38
CA GLU A 74 -1.01 13.39 5.64
C GLU A 74 -1.54 14.22 4.45
N LYS A 75 -2.01 15.45 4.68
CA LYS A 75 -2.71 16.29 3.67
C LYS A 75 -1.92 16.56 2.37
N ASN A 76 -0.61 16.32 2.37
CA ASN A 76 0.29 16.42 1.21
C ASN A 76 0.85 15.05 0.74
N GLY A 77 0.39 13.95 1.34
CA GLY A 77 0.73 12.59 0.95
C GLY A 77 -0.03 12.14 -0.29
N PHE A 78 0.16 10.87 -0.67
CA PHE A 78 -0.45 10.22 -1.82
C PHE A 78 -1.96 10.57 -1.88
N LYS A 79 -2.36 11.32 -2.91
CA LYS A 79 -3.77 11.60 -3.20
C LYS A 79 -4.28 10.44 -4.05
N GLU A 80 -5.30 9.73 -3.55
CA GLU A 80 -6.07 8.76 -4.36
C GLU A 80 -6.71 9.43 -5.58
#